data_AF-A0A7X6AVL4-F1
#
_entry.id   AF-A0A7X6AVL4-F1
#
_cell.length_a   1.000
_cell.length_b   1.000
_cell.length_c   1.000
_cell.angle_alpha   90.00
_cell.angle_beta   90.00
_cell.angle_gamma   90.00
#
_symmetry.space_group_name_H-M   'P 1'
#
loop_
_entity.id
_entity.type
_entity.pdbx_description
1 polymer ?
#
loop_
_entity_poly.entity_id
_entity_poly.type
_entity_poly.pdbx_seq_one_letter_code
_entity_poly.pdbx_strand_id
1 'polypeptide(L)'
;MKTLWTHLHAAPVRGLRIGPDGDHVVLDDPDGVLLLDLTGRPVAASGPATAAGPVRPESVRRVSVDGVRLTVELDGIVLDEAELDGPITAIVTPPDGSVVVAGTERGTVYGLRPLLTEDEALAFLDKERDVLRSAGTGTARHTADLYLGMGSARFAVRRLRQLAEREALPPDTVTAAIARIALRDGRTLRQDARAAFEAGRALAATGEPRAAVGLLQAAACDVRLRSRALHMAGECFHRLGADSASAIAYQQAALSGPGEDEKRLLYDSARALQGEGRHAEAAGRFETLLAWDATYHDAWKRHEESRTRAGSTAPDAVRPHRPAVTSPPLVSSPSATLVRDLEARGLLGNSDSRIEAYDAFFYVQFDHTGVHDSAKKRLELVQLLTAIGDVSAVATSLDVGSGTLRYPQVLHRFGVRSYGIDLSDAGIRACVDQRWAGRFAVADGTAMPFRDGSFDLVTCMMGTVNHLSAAQRERFLAESFRTLRPGGLLVVSAWDPACRFQTFMSFYSPAEMAQLRTRLTEREPLRAECAAAGFGDVRTTPFCTFPDWLVTGAGAAGTNADHLARLVDLDRDRTAHDPTVSGQMFLLSARR
;
A
#
# COMPACT_ATOMS: atom_id res chain seq x y z
N MET A 1 33.88 3.76 4.81
CA MET A 1 35.15 3.70 5.58
C MET A 1 36.31 4.00 4.65
N LYS A 2 37.45 4.45 5.18
CA LYS A 2 38.65 4.69 4.35
C LYS A 2 39.62 3.52 4.52
N THR A 3 39.96 2.84 3.42
CA THR A 3 41.06 1.87 3.43
C THR A 3 42.37 2.59 3.72
N LEU A 4 43.03 2.21 4.80
CA LEU A 4 44.35 2.73 5.18
C LEU A 4 45.44 1.94 4.48
N TRP A 5 45.31 0.61 4.47
CA TRP A 5 46.28 -0.32 3.93
C TRP A 5 45.61 -1.67 3.60
N THR A 6 46.29 -2.45 2.79
CA THR A 6 45.93 -3.83 2.44
C THR A 6 47.17 -4.70 2.49
N HIS A 7 47.04 -5.91 3.00
CA HIS A 7 48.07 -6.94 3.00
C HIS A 7 47.56 -8.17 2.25
N LEU A 8 48.35 -8.69 1.30
CA LEU A 8 48.00 -9.88 0.54
C LEU A 8 48.61 -11.11 1.20
N HIS A 9 47.75 -11.98 1.68
CA HIS A 9 48.08 -13.28 2.25
C HIS A 9 47.88 -14.38 1.21
N ALA A 10 48.74 -15.40 1.23
CA ALA A 10 48.75 -16.45 0.20
C ALA A 10 47.54 -17.42 0.28
N ALA A 11 46.82 -17.44 1.41
CA ALA A 11 45.69 -18.31 1.67
C ALA A 11 44.45 -17.51 2.13
N PRO A 12 43.24 -18.11 2.15
CA PRO A 12 42.07 -17.48 2.74
C PRO A 12 42.30 -17.14 4.22
N VAL A 13 41.91 -15.93 4.64
CA VAL A 13 42.08 -15.49 6.03
C VAL A 13 41.04 -16.17 6.93
N ARG A 14 41.45 -17.06 7.84
CA ARG A 14 40.50 -17.82 8.67
C ARG A 14 40.34 -17.32 10.11
N GLY A 15 41.32 -16.58 10.61
CA GLY A 15 41.33 -16.09 11.98
C GLY A 15 42.12 -14.81 12.10
N LEU A 16 41.54 -13.83 12.79
CA LEU A 16 42.17 -12.58 13.17
C LEU A 16 41.93 -12.35 14.66
N ARG A 17 42.97 -11.97 15.39
CA ARG A 17 42.86 -11.58 16.81
C ARG A 17 43.78 -10.41 17.10
N ILE A 18 43.40 -9.57 18.06
CA ILE A 18 44.29 -8.53 18.57
C ILE A 18 45.29 -9.18 19.52
N GLY A 19 46.56 -8.78 19.40
CA GLY A 19 47.62 -9.18 20.32
C GLY A 19 47.33 -8.68 21.74
N PRO A 20 47.95 -9.27 22.78
CA PRO A 20 47.70 -8.91 24.18
C PRO A 20 47.89 -7.42 24.47
N ASP A 21 48.81 -6.79 23.74
CA ASP A 21 49.22 -5.39 23.92
C ASP A 21 48.29 -4.40 23.20
N GLY A 22 47.36 -4.89 22.36
CA GLY A 22 46.49 -4.02 21.54
C GLY A 22 47.13 -3.53 20.24
N ASP A 23 48.46 -3.57 20.14
CA ASP A 23 49.22 -2.87 19.09
C ASP A 23 49.45 -3.67 17.79
N HIS A 24 49.08 -4.94 17.78
CA HIS A 24 49.31 -5.84 16.65
C HIS A 24 48.10 -6.72 16.38
N VAL A 25 47.88 -7.04 15.11
CA VAL A 25 46.94 -8.06 14.66
C VAL A 25 47.68 -9.35 14.42
N VAL A 26 47.10 -10.42 14.93
CA VAL A 26 47.58 -11.78 14.73
C VAL A 26 46.69 -12.46 13.71
N LEU A 27 47.32 -12.91 12.62
CA LEU A 27 46.71 -13.68 11.55
C LEU A 27 47.11 -15.15 11.70
N ASP A 28 46.12 -16.04 11.73
CA ASP A 28 46.35 -17.48 11.76
C ASP A 28 46.73 -17.97 10.34
N ASP A 29 47.98 -18.39 10.18
CA ASP A 29 48.58 -18.88 8.92
C ASP A 29 48.70 -20.43 8.97
N PRO A 30 48.52 -21.15 7.85
CA PRO A 30 48.75 -22.60 7.81
C PRO A 30 50.13 -23.05 8.30
N ASP A 31 51.16 -22.23 8.10
CA ASP A 31 52.57 -22.48 8.44
C ASP A 31 53.00 -21.81 9.76
N GLY A 32 52.09 -21.11 10.45
CA GLY A 32 52.39 -20.46 11.74
C GLY A 32 51.50 -19.27 12.07
N VAL A 33 52.08 -18.24 12.69
CA VAL A 33 51.37 -17.03 13.08
C VAL A 33 52.05 -15.84 12.42
N LEU A 34 51.29 -15.06 11.65
CA LEU A 34 51.76 -13.79 11.09
C LEU A 34 51.30 -12.64 12.00
N LEU A 35 52.23 -11.78 12.41
CA LEU A 35 51.94 -10.57 13.18
C LEU A 35 52.03 -9.36 12.25
N LEU A 36 50.95 -8.58 12.20
CA LEU A 36 50.89 -7.29 11.51
C LEU A 36 50.76 -6.18 12.56
N ASP A 37 51.52 -5.10 12.45
CA ASP A 37 51.19 -3.88 13.20
C ASP A 37 49.88 -3.26 12.70
N LEU A 38 49.32 -2.28 13.43
CA LEU A 38 48.09 -1.59 13.01
C LEU A 38 48.25 -0.77 11.71
N THR A 39 49.46 -0.70 11.13
CA THR A 39 49.75 -0.11 9.82
C THR A 39 49.85 -1.14 8.69
N GLY A 40 49.64 -2.43 9.00
CA GLY A 40 49.63 -3.53 8.04
C GLY A 40 51.01 -4.09 7.71
N ARG A 41 52.04 -3.77 8.51
CA ARG A 41 53.41 -4.24 8.27
C ARG A 41 53.73 -5.46 9.13
N PRO A 42 54.39 -6.49 8.58
CA PRO A 42 54.84 -7.64 9.35
C PRO A 42 55.83 -7.22 10.47
N VAL A 43 55.64 -7.76 11.67
CA VAL A 43 56.55 -7.57 12.81
C VAL A 43 57.04 -8.91 13.34
N ALA A 44 58.25 -8.94 13.92
CA ALA A 44 58.79 -10.13 14.56
C ALA A 44 58.13 -10.36 15.93
N ALA A 45 57.85 -11.62 16.28
CA ALA A 45 57.29 -11.97 17.59
C ALA A 45 58.27 -11.61 18.72
N SER A 46 57.92 -10.64 19.55
CA SER A 46 58.74 -10.23 20.70
C SER A 46 57.99 -10.38 22.02
N GLY A 47 58.34 -11.42 22.79
CA GLY A 47 58.24 -11.52 24.27
C GLY A 47 56.85 -11.47 24.92
N PRO A 48 56.69 -11.98 26.17
CA PRO A 48 55.42 -11.94 26.86
C PRO A 48 55.19 -10.54 27.44
N ALA A 49 54.12 -9.88 27.00
CA ALA A 49 53.71 -8.59 27.52
C ALA A 49 52.38 -8.70 28.30
N THR A 50 52.31 -7.85 29.32
CA THR A 50 51.56 -8.00 30.56
C THR A 50 50.09 -7.59 30.47
N ALA A 51 49.25 -8.43 31.10
CA ALA A 51 47.93 -8.20 31.69
C ALA A 51 47.05 -7.06 31.13
N ALA A 52 46.03 -7.50 30.38
CA ALA A 52 44.65 -7.00 30.35
C ALA A 52 44.45 -5.56 30.85
N GLY A 53 44.39 -4.63 29.90
CA GLY A 53 43.79 -3.32 30.12
C GLY A 53 42.34 -3.45 30.63
N PRO A 54 41.82 -2.40 31.29
CA PRO A 54 40.51 -2.45 31.93
C PRO A 54 39.45 -2.90 30.93
N VAL A 55 38.58 -3.83 31.35
CA VAL A 55 37.37 -4.20 30.61
C VAL A 55 36.56 -2.92 30.43
N ARG A 56 36.68 -2.31 29.24
CA ARG A 56 35.87 -1.15 28.87
C ARG A 56 34.41 -1.61 28.81
N PRO A 57 33.45 -0.73 29.12
CA PRO A 57 32.03 -1.02 28.92
C PRO A 57 31.77 -1.48 27.48
N GLU A 58 30.66 -2.18 27.25
CA GLU A 58 30.23 -2.59 25.90
C GLU A 58 30.45 -1.45 24.91
N SER A 59 31.18 -1.73 23.83
CA SER A 59 31.51 -0.72 22.82
C SER A 59 30.22 -0.07 22.31
N VAL A 60 30.23 1.27 22.24
CA VAL A 60 29.08 2.04 21.72
C VAL A 60 28.96 1.92 20.20
N ARG A 61 30.02 1.43 19.55
CA ARG A 61 30.03 1.06 18.15
C ARG A 61 29.92 -0.46 18.00
N ARG A 62 29.11 -0.88 17.06
CA ARG A 62 29.03 -2.29 16.67
C ARG A 62 29.58 -2.44 15.26
N VAL A 63 30.43 -3.43 15.07
CA VAL A 63 30.91 -3.82 13.74
C VAL A 63 30.25 -5.13 13.35
N SER A 64 29.65 -5.17 12.17
CA SER A 64 28.97 -6.34 11.62
C SER A 64 29.42 -6.61 10.19
N VAL A 65 29.21 -7.85 9.77
CA VAL A 65 29.65 -8.37 8.47
C VAL A 65 28.51 -9.13 7.83
N ASP A 66 28.26 -8.86 6.55
CA ASP A 66 27.31 -9.59 5.70
C ASP A 66 27.92 -9.84 4.31
N GLY A 67 28.38 -11.08 4.08
CA GLY A 67 29.07 -11.47 2.85
C GLY A 67 30.33 -10.62 2.62
N VAL A 68 30.29 -9.75 1.61
CA VAL A 68 31.39 -8.84 1.24
C VAL A 68 31.34 -7.49 1.94
N ARG A 69 30.25 -7.21 2.68
CA ARG A 69 29.97 -5.91 3.27
C ARG A 69 30.33 -5.89 4.74
N LEU A 70 31.06 -4.85 5.13
CA LEU A 70 31.38 -4.51 6.50
C LEU A 70 30.63 -3.25 6.90
N THR A 71 29.96 -3.29 8.04
CA THR A 71 29.10 -2.21 8.53
C THR A 71 29.52 -1.80 9.94
N VAL A 72 29.68 -0.49 10.16
CA VAL A 72 29.90 0.09 11.49
C VAL A 72 28.63 0.85 11.89
N GLU A 73 28.06 0.47 13.02
CA GLU A 73 26.88 1.08 13.62
C GLU A 73 27.26 1.88 14.86
N LEU A 74 26.56 2.99 15.10
CA LEU A 74 26.59 3.77 16.33
C LEU A 74 25.17 3.80 16.90
N ASP A 75 24.98 3.25 18.11
CA ASP A 75 23.65 3.14 18.77
C ASP A 75 22.55 2.59 17.82
N GLY A 76 22.90 1.50 17.13
CA GLY A 76 22.02 0.78 16.20
C GLY A 76 21.75 1.49 14.86
N ILE A 77 22.44 2.59 14.56
CA ILE A 77 22.36 3.27 13.26
C ILE A 77 23.68 3.09 12.51
N VAL A 78 23.58 2.60 11.28
CA VAL A 78 24.72 2.49 10.36
C VAL A 78 25.37 3.86 10.15
N LEU A 79 26.60 3.96 10.67
CA LEU A 79 27.48 5.12 10.61
C LEU A 79 28.27 5.12 9.31
N ASP A 80 28.84 3.98 8.97
CA ASP A 80 29.72 3.83 7.81
C ASP A 80 29.75 2.38 7.30
N GLU A 81 30.08 2.19 6.03
CA GLU A 81 30.12 0.89 5.37
C GLU A 81 31.32 0.78 4.42
N ALA A 82 31.74 -0.45 4.13
CA ALA A 82 32.72 -0.78 3.11
C ALA A 82 32.36 -2.12 2.45
N GLU A 83 32.54 -2.22 1.13
CA GLU A 83 32.51 -3.48 0.41
C GLU A 83 33.96 -3.89 0.08
N LEU A 84 34.30 -5.14 0.38
CA LEU A 84 35.64 -5.70 0.16
C LEU A 84 35.66 -6.60 -1.09
N ASP A 85 36.85 -7.05 -1.49
CA ASP A 85 37.07 -7.80 -2.73
C ASP A 85 36.51 -9.23 -2.76
N GLY A 86 36.02 -9.73 -1.63
CA GLY A 86 35.44 -11.05 -1.46
C GLY A 86 34.75 -11.21 -0.11
N PRO A 87 34.13 -12.38 0.14
CA PRO A 87 33.47 -12.66 1.41
C PRO A 87 34.42 -12.45 2.58
N ILE A 88 33.95 -11.73 3.60
CA ILE A 88 34.71 -11.43 4.81
C ILE A 88 34.63 -12.65 5.72
N THR A 89 35.79 -13.21 6.03
CA THR A 89 35.93 -14.48 6.75
C THR A 89 36.47 -14.30 8.17
N ALA A 90 37.10 -13.16 8.45
CA ALA A 90 37.52 -12.80 9.81
C ALA A 90 37.48 -11.27 9.99
N ILE A 91 37.19 -10.84 11.22
CA ILE A 91 37.18 -9.42 11.57
C ILE A 91 37.68 -9.23 12.99
N VAL A 92 38.44 -8.16 13.22
CA VAL A 92 38.86 -7.77 14.55
C VAL A 92 39.01 -6.25 14.66
N THR A 93 38.70 -5.73 15.84
CA THR A 93 38.80 -4.31 16.16
C THR A 93 39.59 -4.17 17.47
N PRO A 94 40.66 -3.35 17.53
CA PRO A 94 41.35 -3.04 18.77
C PRO A 94 40.44 -2.28 19.75
N PRO A 95 40.73 -2.29 21.06
CA PRO A 95 39.85 -1.69 22.07
C PRO A 95 39.62 -0.17 21.93
N ASP A 96 40.54 0.55 21.28
CA ASP A 96 40.40 1.97 20.93
C ASP A 96 39.50 2.20 19.69
N GLY A 97 39.22 1.11 18.97
CA GLY A 97 38.65 0.99 17.64
C GLY A 97 39.12 2.07 16.67
N SER A 98 40.42 2.32 16.66
CA SER A 98 41.12 3.22 15.73
C SER A 98 41.15 2.67 14.30
N VAL A 99 41.14 1.35 14.17
CA VAL A 99 41.11 0.61 12.90
C VAL A 99 40.17 -0.59 13.02
N VAL A 100 39.50 -0.96 11.93
CA VAL A 100 38.82 -2.24 11.80
C VAL A 100 39.65 -3.08 10.84
N VAL A 101 40.06 -4.26 11.26
CA VAL A 101 40.85 -5.18 10.43
C VAL A 101 39.98 -6.33 9.96
N ALA A 102 39.89 -6.51 8.65
CA ALA A 102 39.02 -7.49 8.02
C ALA A 102 39.80 -8.35 7.03
N GLY A 103 39.65 -9.66 7.14
CA GLY A 103 40.23 -10.63 6.20
C GLY A 103 39.17 -11.19 5.27
N THR A 104 39.52 -11.39 4.01
CA THR A 104 38.63 -11.97 3.00
C THR A 104 39.04 -13.39 2.60
N GLU A 105 38.09 -14.12 2.02
CA GLU A 105 38.30 -15.45 1.44
C GLU A 105 39.39 -15.44 0.34
N ARG A 106 39.62 -14.30 -0.30
CA ARG A 106 40.67 -14.12 -1.31
C ARG A 106 42.08 -13.98 -0.75
N GLY A 107 42.21 -13.93 0.58
CA GLY A 107 43.49 -13.71 1.24
C GLY A 107 43.85 -12.23 1.42
N THR A 108 42.94 -11.30 1.15
CA THR A 108 43.21 -9.88 1.37
C THR A 108 42.88 -9.49 2.82
N VAL A 109 43.85 -8.93 3.54
CA VAL A 109 43.66 -8.33 4.87
C VAL A 109 43.60 -6.82 4.71
N TYR A 110 42.50 -6.21 5.13
CA TYR A 110 42.23 -4.78 5.06
C TYR A 110 42.40 -4.13 6.42
N GLY A 111 43.14 -3.02 6.48
CA GLY A 111 43.06 -2.07 7.59
C GLY A 111 42.16 -0.90 7.20
N LEU A 112 41.00 -0.79 7.85
CA LEU A 112 39.97 0.19 7.52
C LEU A 112 39.83 1.22 8.65
N ARG A 113 39.91 2.50 8.33
CA ARG A 113 39.61 3.56 9.29
C ARG A 113 38.10 3.80 9.35
N PRO A 114 37.45 3.58 10.51
CA PRO A 114 36.06 3.98 10.72
C PRO A 114 35.93 5.51 10.76
N LEU A 115 34.72 6.02 10.54
CA LEU A 115 34.45 7.46 10.51
C LEU A 115 34.79 8.16 11.84
N LEU A 116 34.53 7.49 12.96
CA LEU A 116 34.85 7.91 14.31
C LEU A 116 35.61 6.79 15.01
N THR A 117 36.59 7.13 15.83
CA THR A 117 37.17 6.25 16.86
C THR A 117 36.18 6.01 18.01
N GLU A 118 36.51 5.15 18.97
CA GLU A 118 35.61 4.87 20.11
C GLU A 118 35.40 6.13 20.97
N ASP A 119 36.49 6.81 21.29
CA ASP A 119 36.47 8.00 22.13
C ASP A 119 35.77 9.18 21.42
N GLU A 120 35.94 9.32 20.10
CA GLU A 120 35.21 10.30 19.30
C GLU A 120 33.70 10.00 19.23
N ALA A 121 33.33 8.71 19.15
CA ALA A 121 31.93 8.29 19.17
C ALA A 121 31.25 8.59 20.52
N LEU A 122 31.94 8.33 21.63
CA LEU A 122 31.47 8.69 22.98
C LEU A 122 31.30 10.20 23.12
N ALA A 123 32.33 10.97 22.77
CA ALA A 123 32.28 12.43 22.82
C ALA A 123 31.18 13.01 21.91
N PHE A 124 30.90 12.36 20.78
CA PHE A 124 29.81 12.72 19.89
C PHE A 124 28.44 12.47 20.53
N LEU A 125 28.22 11.29 21.13
CA LEU A 125 26.95 10.97 21.81
C LEU A 125 26.70 11.89 23.02
N ASP A 126 27.74 12.28 23.73
CA ASP A 126 27.63 13.27 24.81
C ASP A 126 27.18 14.64 24.28
N LYS A 127 27.77 15.11 23.17
CA LYS A 127 27.32 16.35 22.49
C LYS A 127 25.89 16.24 21.99
N GLU A 128 25.50 15.11 21.40
CA GLU A 128 24.12 14.86 20.96
C GLU A 128 23.15 15.02 22.14
N ARG A 129 23.46 14.39 23.28
CA ARG A 129 22.66 14.48 24.50
C ARG A 129 22.55 15.90 25.04
N ASP A 130 23.63 16.68 24.98
CA ASP A 130 23.61 18.08 25.41
C ASP A 130 22.74 18.97 24.51
N VAL A 131 22.82 18.77 23.19
CA VAL A 131 21.93 19.47 22.25
C VAL A 131 20.47 19.08 22.50
N LEU A 132 20.16 17.79 22.70
CA LEU A 132 18.79 17.32 22.95
C LEU A 132 18.19 17.83 24.27
N ARG A 133 19.01 18.12 25.29
CA ARG A 133 18.54 18.74 26.55
C ARG A 133 18.03 20.17 26.37
N SER A 134 18.49 20.87 25.34
CA SER A 134 17.98 22.19 25.01
C SER A 134 16.66 22.05 24.24
N ALA A 135 15.52 22.08 24.94
CA ALA A 135 14.19 21.91 24.35
C ALA A 135 13.71 23.19 23.64
N GLY A 136 14.07 23.37 22.37
CA GLY A 136 13.69 24.55 21.58
C GLY A 136 13.32 24.23 20.14
N THR A 137 12.72 25.20 19.44
CA THR A 137 12.33 25.07 18.02
C THR A 137 13.51 24.86 17.07
N GLY A 138 14.72 25.23 17.51
CA GLY A 138 15.96 25.04 16.76
C GLY A 138 16.67 23.70 16.98
N THR A 139 16.22 22.85 17.91
CA THR A 139 17.01 21.67 18.34
C THR A 139 17.29 20.71 17.20
N ALA A 140 16.26 20.33 16.43
CA ALA A 140 16.43 19.45 15.26
C ALA A 140 17.41 20.01 14.22
N ARG A 141 17.50 21.35 14.09
CA ARG A 141 18.49 22.01 13.22
C ARG A 141 19.90 21.86 13.75
N HIS A 142 20.13 22.17 15.03
CA HIS A 142 21.45 22.04 15.64
C HIS A 142 21.93 20.59 15.64
N THR A 143 21.02 19.64 15.89
CA THR A 143 21.29 18.21 15.80
C THR A 143 21.64 17.78 14.36
N ALA A 144 20.92 18.28 13.35
CA ALA A 144 21.27 18.04 11.95
C ALA A 144 22.65 18.61 11.58
N ASP A 145 22.97 19.82 12.02
CA ASP A 145 24.26 20.47 11.76
C ASP A 145 25.41 19.72 12.46
N LEU A 146 25.18 19.22 13.69
CA LEU A 146 26.10 18.33 14.40
C LEU A 146 26.40 17.06 13.59
N TYR A 147 25.37 16.42 13.02
CA TYR A 147 25.54 15.19 12.25
C TYR A 147 26.23 15.42 10.91
N LEU A 148 25.88 16.51 10.23
CA LEU A 148 26.56 16.92 8.99
C LEU A 148 28.02 17.29 9.24
N GLY A 149 28.36 17.83 10.41
CA GLY A 149 29.73 18.11 10.83
C GLY A 149 30.64 16.88 10.83
N MET A 150 30.06 15.67 10.93
CA MET A 150 30.79 14.40 10.81
C MET A 150 31.01 13.94 9.36
N GLY A 151 30.42 14.62 8.38
CA GLY A 151 30.61 14.32 6.96
C GLY A 151 29.69 13.25 6.37
N SER A 152 28.66 12.78 7.10
CA SER A 152 27.72 11.77 6.60
C SER A 152 26.27 12.24 6.62
N ALA A 153 25.79 12.73 5.46
CA ALA A 153 24.37 13.06 5.27
C ALA A 153 23.45 11.84 5.44
N ARG A 154 23.93 10.64 5.06
CA ARG A 154 23.19 9.37 5.23
C ARG A 154 22.95 9.06 6.70
N PHE A 155 23.99 9.17 7.52
CA PHE A 155 23.87 9.00 8.96
C PHE A 155 22.94 10.06 9.56
N ALA A 156 23.10 11.33 9.18
CA ALA A 156 22.27 12.42 9.69
C ALA A 156 20.77 12.16 9.48
N VAL A 157 20.36 11.73 8.28
CA VAL A 157 18.96 11.40 7.97
C VAL A 157 18.46 10.22 8.80
N ARG A 158 19.23 9.13 8.88
CA ARG A 158 18.86 7.93 9.65
C ARG A 158 18.74 8.22 11.15
N ARG A 159 19.69 8.96 11.72
CA ARG A 159 19.74 9.32 13.14
C ARG A 159 18.62 10.28 13.52
N LEU A 160 18.36 11.31 12.71
CA LEU A 160 17.22 12.23 12.92
C LEU A 160 15.88 11.47 12.89
N ARG A 161 15.72 10.52 11.97
CA ARG A 161 14.51 9.70 11.89
C ARG A 161 14.33 8.82 13.13
N GLN A 162 15.40 8.17 13.59
CA GLN A 162 15.38 7.38 14.83
C GLN A 162 15.02 8.22 16.05
N LEU A 163 15.54 9.44 16.15
CA LEU A 163 15.20 10.35 17.25
C LEU A 163 13.73 10.78 17.22
N ALA A 164 13.14 10.99 16.04
CA ALA A 164 11.70 11.23 15.92
C ALA A 164 10.87 10.01 16.35
N GLU A 165 11.29 8.80 15.98
CA GLU A 165 10.62 7.54 16.35
C GLU A 165 10.70 7.24 17.85
N ARG A 166 11.76 7.71 18.52
CA ARG A 166 11.93 7.66 19.98
C ARG A 166 11.31 8.86 20.71
N GLU A 167 10.54 9.70 20.01
CA GLU A 167 9.91 10.91 20.55
C GLU A 167 10.89 11.94 21.15
N ALA A 168 12.19 11.84 20.82
CA ALA A 168 13.22 12.77 21.30
C ALA A 168 13.22 14.10 20.55
N LEU A 169 12.65 14.14 19.33
CA LEU A 169 12.48 15.35 18.53
C LEU A 169 11.09 15.38 17.87
N PRO A 170 10.43 16.55 17.77
CA PRO A 170 9.14 16.67 17.09
C PRO A 170 9.22 16.28 15.60
N PRO A 171 8.29 15.45 15.08
CA PRO A 171 8.34 14.94 13.70
C PRO A 171 8.41 16.01 12.61
N ASP A 172 7.71 17.13 12.78
CA ASP A 172 7.68 18.22 11.78
C ASP A 172 9.03 18.94 11.70
N THR A 173 9.67 19.18 12.85
CA THR A 173 11.00 19.82 12.90
C THR A 173 12.08 18.92 12.30
N VAL A 174 11.96 17.60 12.49
CA VAL A 174 12.83 16.60 11.86
C VAL A 174 12.61 16.56 10.35
N THR A 175 11.36 16.58 9.90
CA THR A 175 11.01 16.63 8.48
C THR A 175 11.64 17.85 7.80
N ALA A 176 11.52 19.03 8.41
CA ALA A 176 12.16 20.25 7.92
C ALA A 176 13.70 20.18 7.93
N ALA A 177 14.30 19.52 8.93
CA ALA A 177 15.75 19.33 8.99
C ALA A 177 16.26 18.38 7.88
N ILE A 178 15.58 17.24 7.68
CA ILE A 178 15.91 16.27 6.64
C ILE A 178 15.75 16.90 5.24
N ALA A 179 14.69 17.68 5.00
CA ALA A 179 14.51 18.38 3.73
C ALA A 179 15.69 19.33 3.42
N ARG A 180 16.19 20.07 4.42
CA ARG A 180 17.37 20.95 4.25
C ARG A 180 18.64 20.15 3.94
N ILE A 181 18.86 19.03 4.62
CA ILE A 181 19.97 18.11 4.30
C ILE A 181 19.82 17.62 2.85
N ALA A 182 18.62 17.24 2.44
CA ALA A 182 18.34 16.70 1.11
C ALA A 182 18.60 17.71 -0.02
N LEU A 183 18.25 18.98 0.18
CA LEU A 183 18.56 20.06 -0.78
C LEU A 183 20.07 20.28 -0.96
N ARG A 184 20.86 20.10 0.11
CA ARG A 184 22.31 20.29 0.09
C ARG A 184 23.07 19.06 -0.43
N ASP A 185 22.71 17.88 0.05
CA ASP A 185 23.49 16.64 -0.08
C ASP A 185 22.74 15.53 -0.84
N GLY A 186 21.74 15.89 -1.66
CA GLY A 186 20.88 14.95 -2.38
C GLY A 186 21.64 13.94 -3.25
N ARG A 187 22.83 14.27 -3.79
CA ARG A 187 23.65 13.32 -4.56
C ARG A 187 24.15 12.16 -3.70
N THR A 188 24.66 12.45 -2.51
CA THR A 188 25.17 11.45 -1.56
C THR A 188 24.02 10.57 -1.05
N LEU A 189 22.85 11.17 -0.80
CA LEU A 189 21.68 10.45 -0.31
C LEU A 189 21.13 9.44 -1.32
N ARG A 190 21.20 9.71 -2.64
CA ARG A 190 20.75 8.76 -3.68
C ARG A 190 21.51 7.43 -3.71
N GLN A 191 22.71 7.37 -3.12
CA GLN A 191 23.51 6.15 -3.06
C GLN A 191 22.99 5.16 -2.01
N ASP A 192 21.98 5.55 -1.23
CA ASP A 192 21.46 4.81 -0.10
C ASP A 192 19.94 4.82 -0.16
N ALA A 193 19.33 3.68 -0.54
CA ALA A 193 17.90 3.65 -0.84
C ALA A 193 17.03 4.11 0.35
N ARG A 194 17.40 3.75 1.58
CA ARG A 194 16.65 4.12 2.79
C ARG A 194 16.81 5.60 3.11
N ALA A 195 18.03 6.15 3.06
CA ALA A 195 18.25 7.58 3.27
C ALA A 195 17.60 8.43 2.16
N ALA A 196 17.66 7.95 0.90
CA ALA A 196 17.00 8.59 -0.23
C ALA A 196 15.48 8.62 -0.06
N PHE A 197 14.87 7.53 0.43
CA PHE A 197 13.42 7.48 0.67
C PHE A 197 12.98 8.50 1.71
N GLU A 198 13.68 8.53 2.86
CA GLU A 198 13.41 9.46 3.95
C GLU A 198 13.58 10.92 3.50
N ALA A 199 14.66 11.21 2.77
CA ALA A 199 14.94 12.53 2.20
C ALA A 199 13.90 12.97 1.15
N GLY A 200 13.53 12.06 0.24
CA GLY A 200 12.52 12.30 -0.77
C GLY A 200 11.14 12.58 -0.16
N ARG A 201 10.74 11.80 0.85
CA ARG A 201 9.50 12.05 1.62
C ARG A 201 9.52 13.41 2.29
N ALA A 202 10.63 13.77 2.95
CA ALA A 202 10.74 15.06 3.62
C ALA A 202 10.59 16.23 2.64
N LEU A 203 11.27 16.18 1.49
CA LEU A 203 11.15 17.19 0.44
C LEU A 203 9.72 17.30 -0.11
N ALA A 204 9.06 16.16 -0.35
CA ALA A 204 7.67 16.15 -0.81
C ALA A 204 6.74 16.85 0.21
N ALA A 205 6.91 16.54 1.50
CA ALA A 205 6.13 17.13 2.59
C ALA A 205 6.39 18.63 2.76
N THR A 206 7.63 19.09 2.58
CA THR A 206 7.99 20.52 2.71
C THR A 206 7.75 21.34 1.43
N GLY A 207 7.08 20.78 0.42
CA GLY A 207 6.71 21.53 -0.78
C GLY A 207 7.76 21.58 -1.89
N GLU A 208 8.72 20.65 -1.91
CA GLU A 208 9.82 20.58 -2.89
C GLU A 208 9.72 19.35 -3.81
N PRO A 209 8.60 19.15 -4.55
CA PRO A 209 8.36 17.92 -5.30
C PRO A 209 9.40 17.67 -6.40
N ARG A 210 9.98 18.72 -7.00
CA ARG A 210 11.03 18.57 -8.03
C ARG A 210 12.31 17.95 -7.48
N ALA A 211 12.72 18.35 -6.28
CA ALA A 211 13.90 17.81 -5.63
C ALA A 211 13.63 16.39 -5.08
N ALA A 212 12.39 16.10 -4.66
CA ALA A 212 11.98 14.82 -4.12
C ALA A 212 12.07 13.66 -5.14
N VAL A 213 11.59 13.87 -6.37
CA VAL A 213 11.47 12.82 -7.39
C VAL A 213 12.77 12.02 -7.58
N GLY A 214 13.90 12.69 -7.74
CA GLY A 214 15.17 12.00 -8.01
C GLY A 214 15.68 11.17 -6.82
N LEU A 215 15.30 11.51 -5.60
CA LEU A 215 15.61 10.73 -4.40
C LEU A 215 14.65 9.54 -4.26
N LEU A 216 13.36 9.75 -4.52
CA LEU A 216 12.35 8.69 -4.50
C LEU A 216 12.60 7.64 -5.59
N GLN A 217 13.01 8.05 -6.79
CA GLN A 217 13.41 7.10 -7.85
C GLN A 217 14.68 6.31 -7.47
N ALA A 218 15.66 6.94 -6.81
CA ALA A 218 16.84 6.23 -6.32
C ALA A 218 16.50 5.21 -5.21
N ALA A 219 15.56 5.57 -4.33
CA ALA A 219 15.04 4.66 -3.31
C ALA A 219 14.35 3.43 -3.91
N ALA A 220 13.76 3.57 -5.10
CA ALA A 220 13.05 2.47 -5.77
C ALA A 220 13.96 1.31 -6.23
N CYS A 221 15.28 1.48 -6.18
CA CYS A 221 16.23 0.39 -6.39
C CYS A 221 16.07 -0.73 -5.34
N ASP A 222 15.73 -0.38 -4.10
CA ASP A 222 15.42 -1.35 -3.05
C ASP A 222 14.00 -1.90 -3.25
N VAL A 223 13.89 -3.22 -3.47
CA VAL A 223 12.63 -3.92 -3.69
C VAL A 223 11.63 -3.65 -2.56
N ARG A 224 12.10 -3.51 -1.32
CA ARG A 224 11.25 -3.29 -0.14
C ARG A 224 10.59 -1.92 -0.11
N LEU A 225 11.24 -0.93 -0.72
CA LEU A 225 10.78 0.46 -0.77
C LEU A 225 10.16 0.82 -2.12
N ARG A 226 10.36 -0.01 -3.14
CA ARG A 226 10.05 0.28 -4.55
C ARG A 226 8.65 0.81 -4.78
N SER A 227 7.63 0.04 -4.38
CA SER A 227 6.22 0.43 -4.58
C SER A 227 5.93 1.80 -3.96
N ARG A 228 6.27 1.98 -2.67
CA ARG A 228 6.02 3.21 -1.91
C ARG A 228 6.79 4.40 -2.46
N ALA A 229 8.05 4.21 -2.83
CA ALA A 229 8.90 5.26 -3.38
C ALA A 229 8.41 5.75 -4.75
N LEU A 230 8.01 4.81 -5.63
CA LEU A 230 7.45 5.13 -6.94
C LEU A 230 6.08 5.80 -6.84
N HIS A 231 5.24 5.37 -5.89
CA HIS A 231 3.95 6.01 -5.64
C HIS A 231 4.14 7.50 -5.26
N MET A 232 5.00 7.77 -4.28
CA MET A 232 5.31 9.14 -3.87
C MET A 232 6.00 9.96 -4.97
N ALA A 233 6.81 9.33 -5.83
CA ALA A 233 7.36 9.99 -7.00
C ALA A 233 6.24 10.38 -7.99
N GLY A 234 5.23 9.52 -8.15
CA GLY A 234 4.02 9.79 -8.92
C GLY A 234 3.25 11.01 -8.41
N GLU A 235 3.05 11.11 -7.10
CA GLU A 235 2.44 12.30 -6.46
C GLU A 235 3.26 13.57 -6.72
N CYS A 236 4.59 13.48 -6.62
CA CYS A 236 5.47 14.62 -6.88
C CYS A 236 5.42 15.04 -8.35
N PHE A 237 5.42 14.11 -9.30
CA PHE A 237 5.25 14.42 -10.73
C PHE A 237 3.91 15.07 -11.02
N HIS A 238 2.83 14.60 -10.38
CA HIS A 238 1.51 15.19 -10.53
C HIS A 238 1.48 16.65 -10.05
N ARG A 239 2.06 16.93 -8.87
CA ARG A 239 2.20 18.30 -8.34
C ARG A 239 3.03 19.23 -9.24
N LEU A 240 3.89 18.67 -10.09
CA LEU A 240 4.71 19.40 -11.05
C LEU A 240 4.02 19.59 -12.41
N GLY A 241 2.80 19.06 -12.60
CA GLY A 241 2.11 19.05 -13.90
C GLY A 241 2.73 18.09 -14.92
N ALA A 242 3.54 17.13 -14.49
CA ALA A 242 4.19 16.14 -15.34
C ALA A 242 3.35 14.84 -15.40
N ASP A 243 2.14 14.93 -15.93
CA ASP A 243 1.13 13.86 -15.81
C ASP A 243 1.55 12.52 -16.43
N SER A 244 2.25 12.54 -17.57
CA SER A 244 2.77 11.30 -18.18
C SER A 244 3.80 10.60 -17.27
N ALA A 245 4.69 11.37 -16.63
CA ALA A 245 5.68 10.81 -15.71
C ALA A 245 5.02 10.31 -14.42
N SER A 246 3.97 11.01 -13.95
CA SER A 246 3.15 10.58 -12.82
C SER A 246 2.48 9.23 -13.09
N ALA A 247 1.84 9.08 -14.26
CA ALA A 247 1.19 7.84 -14.67
C ALA A 247 2.17 6.66 -14.74
N ILE A 248 3.35 6.86 -15.35
CA ILE A 248 4.39 5.83 -15.43
C ILE A 248 4.85 5.42 -14.02
N ALA A 249 5.07 6.38 -13.13
CA ALA A 249 5.50 6.09 -11.76
C ALA A 249 4.44 5.29 -10.97
N TYR A 250 3.15 5.64 -11.10
CA TYR A 250 2.07 4.88 -10.48
C TYR A 250 1.93 3.46 -11.06
N GLN A 251 2.07 3.31 -12.38
CA GLN A 251 2.05 1.99 -13.01
C GLN A 251 3.20 1.12 -12.52
N GLN A 252 4.41 1.67 -12.44
CA GLN A 252 5.57 0.94 -11.92
C GLN A 252 5.40 0.58 -10.43
N ALA A 253 4.78 1.47 -9.63
CA ALA A 253 4.44 1.18 -8.24
C ALA A 253 3.48 -0.02 -8.13
N ALA A 254 2.40 -0.01 -8.92
CA ALA A 254 1.41 -1.10 -8.93
C ALA A 254 2.01 -2.44 -9.37
N LEU A 255 2.91 -2.43 -10.35
CA LEU A 255 3.61 -3.63 -10.83
C LEU A 255 4.64 -4.18 -9.82
N SER A 256 5.05 -3.39 -8.83
CA SER A 256 6.09 -3.79 -7.87
C SER A 256 5.60 -4.68 -6.73
N GLY A 257 4.30 -4.93 -6.63
CA GLY A 257 3.73 -5.75 -5.55
C GLY A 257 3.79 -5.09 -4.17
N PRO A 258 3.44 -5.84 -3.09
CA PRO A 258 3.45 -5.34 -1.72
C PRO A 258 4.89 -5.19 -1.18
N GLY A 259 5.15 -4.09 -0.47
CA GLY A 259 6.37 -3.86 0.30
C GLY A 259 6.41 -4.68 1.61
N GLU A 260 7.51 -4.58 2.36
CA GLU A 260 7.74 -5.42 3.55
C GLU A 260 6.73 -5.22 4.68
N ASP A 261 6.32 -3.98 4.95
CA ASP A 261 5.33 -3.70 5.98
C ASP A 261 3.97 -4.33 5.63
N GLU A 262 3.62 -4.36 4.35
CA GLU A 262 2.38 -4.94 3.84
C GLU A 262 2.42 -6.47 3.87
N LYS A 263 3.56 -7.07 3.52
CA LYS A 263 3.82 -8.51 3.72
C LYS A 263 3.73 -8.89 5.20
N ARG A 264 4.30 -8.07 6.10
CA ARG A 264 4.23 -8.29 7.54
C ARG A 264 2.79 -8.22 8.07
N LEU A 265 1.99 -7.27 7.59
CA LEU A 265 0.57 -7.20 7.92
C LEU A 265 -0.21 -8.43 7.43
N LEU A 266 0.08 -8.94 6.22
CA LEU A 266 -0.51 -10.18 5.71
C LEU A 266 -0.15 -11.38 6.63
N TYR A 267 1.10 -11.46 7.04
CA TYR A 267 1.58 -12.48 7.97
C TYR A 267 0.90 -12.40 9.34
N ASP A 268 0.87 -11.22 9.96
CA ASP A 268 0.28 -11.00 11.28
C ASP A 268 -1.24 -11.26 11.25
N SER A 269 -1.91 -10.87 10.17
CA SER A 269 -3.33 -11.16 9.96
C SER A 269 -3.58 -12.67 9.78
N ALA A 270 -2.76 -13.37 9.00
CA ALA A 270 -2.86 -14.82 8.84
C ALA A 270 -2.69 -15.55 10.18
N ARG A 271 -1.75 -15.08 11.00
CA ARG A 271 -1.52 -15.58 12.35
C ARG A 271 -2.67 -15.33 13.31
N ALA A 272 -3.27 -14.15 13.28
CA ALA A 272 -4.43 -13.83 14.12
C ALA A 272 -5.58 -14.82 13.85
N LEU A 273 -5.89 -15.05 12.57
CA LEU A 273 -6.93 -16.00 12.16
C LEU A 273 -6.60 -17.44 12.55
N GLN A 274 -5.33 -17.82 12.45
CA GLN A 274 -4.88 -19.14 12.89
C GLN A 274 -5.09 -19.31 14.40
N GLY A 275 -4.85 -18.27 15.21
CA GLY A 275 -5.11 -18.23 16.65
C GLY A 275 -6.61 -18.26 17.00
N GLU A 276 -7.45 -17.67 16.14
CA GLU A 276 -8.91 -17.70 16.25
C GLU A 276 -9.54 -19.04 15.80
N GLY A 277 -8.75 -20.00 15.32
CA GLY A 277 -9.24 -21.29 14.80
C GLY A 277 -9.83 -21.21 13.39
N ARG A 278 -9.72 -20.07 12.71
CA ARG A 278 -10.22 -19.83 11.34
C ARG A 278 -9.24 -20.35 10.30
N HIS A 279 -8.99 -21.65 10.36
CA HIS A 279 -7.89 -22.31 9.67
C HIS A 279 -7.97 -22.23 8.13
N ALA A 280 -9.17 -22.23 7.53
CA ALA A 280 -9.30 -22.05 6.09
C ALA A 280 -8.86 -20.64 5.63
N GLU A 281 -9.18 -19.62 6.42
CA GLU A 281 -8.87 -18.21 6.10
C GLU A 281 -7.42 -17.86 6.41
N ALA A 282 -6.87 -18.45 7.48
CA ALA A 282 -5.45 -18.39 7.77
C ALA A 282 -4.63 -19.02 6.65
N ALA A 283 -5.03 -20.19 6.14
CA ALA A 283 -4.37 -20.85 5.03
C ALA A 283 -4.32 -19.96 3.77
N GLY A 284 -5.46 -19.38 3.35
CA GLY A 284 -5.50 -18.50 2.18
C GLY A 284 -4.64 -17.23 2.35
N ARG A 285 -4.56 -16.66 3.55
CA ARG A 285 -3.70 -15.49 3.81
C ARG A 285 -2.21 -15.84 3.82
N PHE A 286 -1.82 -16.99 4.39
CA PHE A 286 -0.44 -17.46 4.28
C PHE A 286 -0.07 -17.77 2.83
N GLU A 287 -0.97 -18.37 2.05
CA GLU A 287 -0.76 -18.63 0.62
C GLU A 287 -0.54 -17.34 -0.17
N THR A 288 -1.35 -16.31 0.12
CA THR A 288 -1.19 -14.97 -0.49
C THR A 288 0.16 -14.36 -0.16
N LEU A 289 0.61 -14.44 1.10
CA LEU A 289 1.95 -13.98 1.50
C LEU A 289 3.05 -14.76 0.75
N LEU A 290 2.94 -16.10 0.71
CA LEU A 290 3.93 -16.99 0.09
C LEU A 290 4.04 -16.79 -1.43
N ALA A 291 2.95 -16.37 -2.09
CA ALA A 291 2.97 -16.03 -3.51
C ALA A 291 3.85 -14.80 -3.83
N TRP A 292 4.03 -13.90 -2.85
CA TRP A 292 4.90 -12.73 -2.97
C TRP A 292 6.27 -12.93 -2.37
N ASP A 293 6.35 -13.68 -1.26
CA ASP A 293 7.59 -13.90 -0.53
C ASP A 293 7.61 -15.26 0.18
N ALA A 294 8.19 -16.25 -0.50
CA ALA A 294 8.35 -17.58 0.05
C ALA A 294 9.39 -17.66 1.19
N THR A 295 10.14 -16.58 1.48
CA THR A 295 11.18 -16.56 2.51
C THR A 295 10.65 -16.28 3.91
N TYR A 296 9.34 -16.06 4.09
CA TYR A 296 8.71 -16.08 5.41
C TYR A 296 8.74 -17.51 5.99
N HIS A 297 9.81 -17.82 6.70
CA HIS A 297 10.25 -19.20 7.01
C HIS A 297 9.22 -20.07 7.72
N ASP A 298 8.31 -19.50 8.52
CA ASP A 298 7.26 -20.29 9.20
C ASP A 298 5.88 -20.18 8.53
N ALA A 299 5.71 -19.35 7.51
CA ALA A 299 4.45 -19.20 6.79
C ALA A 299 4.05 -20.48 6.03
N TRP A 300 5.01 -21.20 5.44
CA TRP A 300 4.77 -22.50 4.79
C TRP A 300 4.20 -23.53 5.76
N LYS A 301 4.86 -23.71 6.91
CA LYS A 301 4.42 -24.65 7.94
C LYS A 301 3.03 -24.29 8.47
N ARG A 302 2.80 -23.01 8.75
CA ARG A 302 1.50 -22.52 9.26
C ARG A 302 0.39 -22.64 8.22
N HIS A 303 0.71 -22.44 6.94
CA HIS A 303 -0.21 -22.68 5.84
C HIS A 303 -0.65 -24.14 5.81
N GLU A 304 0.28 -25.09 5.87
CA GLU A 304 0.00 -26.53 5.88
C GLU A 304 -0.82 -26.96 7.11
N GLU A 305 -0.45 -26.49 8.31
CA GLU A 305 -1.20 -26.74 9.54
C GLU A 305 -2.64 -26.22 9.43
N SER A 306 -2.80 -25.02 8.88
CA SER A 306 -4.11 -24.39 8.70
C SER A 306 -4.94 -25.12 7.63
N ARG A 307 -4.34 -25.56 6.53
CA ARG A 307 -5.02 -26.41 5.52
C ARG A 307 -5.48 -27.74 6.11
N THR A 308 -4.60 -28.40 6.88
CA THR A 308 -4.90 -29.72 7.46
C THR A 308 -6.05 -29.64 8.45
N ARG A 309 -6.06 -28.62 9.31
CA ARG A 309 -7.16 -28.39 10.27
C ARG A 309 -8.47 -28.00 9.58
N ALA A 310 -8.39 -27.24 8.49
CA ALA A 310 -9.56 -26.91 7.66
C ALA A 310 -10.14 -28.13 6.92
N GLY A 311 -9.31 -29.11 6.56
CA GLY A 311 -9.72 -30.35 5.89
C GLY A 311 -10.30 -31.44 6.80
N SER A 312 -10.17 -31.31 8.13
CA SER A 312 -10.64 -32.35 9.08
C SER A 312 -12.14 -32.29 9.40
N THR A 313 -12.91 -31.39 8.79
CA THR A 313 -14.35 -31.24 9.00
C THR A 313 -15.16 -31.65 7.75
N ALA A 314 -15.48 -32.95 7.62
CA ALA A 314 -16.49 -33.51 6.71
C ALA A 314 -17.02 -34.87 7.25
N PRO A 315 -18.26 -35.31 6.91
CA PRO A 315 -19.28 -35.70 7.91
C PRO A 315 -19.62 -37.21 7.99
N ASP A 316 -20.03 -37.73 9.16
CA ASP A 316 -20.90 -38.93 9.26
C ASP A 316 -21.68 -39.13 10.60
N ALA A 317 -22.97 -39.43 10.44
CA ALA A 317 -23.99 -40.21 11.20
C ALA A 317 -24.26 -40.17 12.76
N VAL A 318 -25.44 -39.64 13.12
CA VAL A 318 -26.53 -40.10 14.06
C VAL A 318 -26.30 -40.49 15.56
N ARG A 319 -26.68 -39.54 16.45
CA ARG A 319 -27.41 -39.53 17.79
C ARG A 319 -26.89 -40.23 19.08
N PRO A 320 -27.32 -39.83 20.33
CA PRO A 320 -27.88 -38.54 20.82
C PRO A 320 -27.33 -38.02 22.20
N HIS A 321 -27.64 -36.74 22.48
CA HIS A 321 -27.80 -36.03 23.77
C HIS A 321 -26.62 -35.37 24.54
N ARG A 322 -26.84 -34.03 24.71
CA ARG A 322 -26.45 -33.04 25.76
C ARG A 322 -25.17 -32.20 25.58
N PRO A 323 -25.19 -30.93 26.07
CA PRO A 323 -26.14 -29.84 25.82
C PRO A 323 -25.45 -28.66 25.09
N ALA A 324 -26.28 -27.77 24.54
CA ALA A 324 -25.84 -26.62 23.75
C ALA A 324 -24.91 -25.67 24.53
N VAL A 325 -23.72 -25.41 23.97
CA VAL A 325 -23.08 -24.11 24.11
C VAL A 325 -23.57 -23.30 22.92
N THR A 326 -24.59 -22.48 23.17
CA THR A 326 -25.06 -21.47 22.21
C THR A 326 -24.01 -20.39 22.10
N SER A 327 -23.14 -20.48 21.09
CA SER A 327 -22.58 -19.26 20.50
C SER A 327 -23.76 -18.48 19.88
N PRO A 328 -23.87 -17.16 20.13
CA PRO A 328 -24.92 -16.38 19.49
C PRO A 328 -24.75 -16.47 17.96
N PRO A 329 -25.84 -16.56 17.18
CA PRO A 329 -25.73 -16.51 15.73
C PRO A 329 -25.12 -15.16 15.33
N LEU A 330 -24.09 -15.17 14.48
CA LEU A 330 -23.77 -14.00 13.67
C LEU A 330 -25.03 -13.70 12.86
N VAL A 331 -25.73 -12.64 13.22
CA VAL A 331 -26.92 -12.19 12.51
C VAL A 331 -26.45 -11.79 11.12
N SER A 332 -26.72 -12.64 10.12
CA SER A 332 -26.43 -12.34 8.72
C SER A 332 -27.11 -11.04 8.35
N SER A 333 -26.37 -10.13 7.72
CA SER A 333 -26.94 -8.86 7.31
C SER A 333 -28.05 -9.05 6.28
N PRO A 334 -29.06 -8.16 6.23
CA PRO A 334 -30.04 -8.17 5.14
C PRO A 334 -29.37 -8.13 3.76
N SER A 335 -28.26 -7.38 3.62
CA SER A 335 -27.51 -7.26 2.36
C SER A 335 -26.71 -8.53 2.00
N ALA A 336 -26.13 -9.25 2.98
CA ALA A 336 -25.51 -10.56 2.76
C ALA A 336 -26.54 -11.64 2.42
N THR A 337 -27.74 -11.53 2.99
CA THR A 337 -28.89 -12.38 2.64
C THR A 337 -29.34 -12.11 1.20
N LEU A 338 -29.40 -10.84 0.80
CA LEU A 338 -29.69 -10.42 -0.57
C LEU A 338 -28.68 -11.00 -1.57
N VAL A 339 -27.37 -10.99 -1.27
CA VAL A 339 -26.36 -11.61 -2.14
C VAL A 339 -26.68 -13.08 -2.44
N ARG A 340 -27.11 -13.84 -1.43
CA ARG A 340 -27.49 -15.25 -1.61
C ARG A 340 -28.77 -15.42 -2.44
N ASP A 341 -29.75 -14.53 -2.28
CA ASP A 341 -30.96 -14.52 -3.13
C ASP A 341 -30.61 -14.20 -4.59
N LEU A 342 -29.69 -13.26 -4.83
CA LEU A 342 -29.21 -12.94 -6.18
C LEU A 342 -28.48 -14.12 -6.83
N GLU A 343 -27.63 -14.84 -6.08
CA GLU A 343 -26.98 -16.07 -6.55
C GLU A 343 -28.03 -17.11 -6.97
N ALA A 344 -29.03 -17.37 -6.10
CA ALA A 344 -30.09 -18.34 -6.35
C ALA A 344 -30.93 -18.01 -7.60
N ARG A 345 -31.05 -16.72 -7.94
CA ARG A 345 -31.72 -16.22 -9.15
C ARG A 345 -30.83 -16.20 -10.40
N GLY A 346 -29.58 -16.67 -10.30
CA GLY A 346 -28.62 -16.63 -11.40
C GLY A 346 -28.29 -15.22 -11.85
N LEU A 347 -28.30 -14.25 -10.93
CA LEU A 347 -27.98 -12.85 -11.20
C LEU A 347 -26.50 -12.51 -10.98
N LEU A 348 -25.69 -13.47 -10.50
CA LEU A 348 -24.26 -13.31 -10.19
C LEU A 348 -23.30 -14.15 -11.09
N GLY A 349 -23.80 -14.82 -12.14
CA GLY A 349 -23.04 -15.75 -13.01
C GLY A 349 -22.12 -15.12 -14.08
N ASN A 350 -21.23 -15.94 -14.67
CA ASN A 350 -20.17 -15.54 -15.63
C ASN A 350 -20.72 -15.06 -16.99
N SER A 351 -20.24 -13.90 -17.45
CA SER A 351 -20.49 -13.37 -18.80
C SER A 351 -19.50 -13.93 -19.82
N ASP A 352 -19.76 -15.15 -20.30
CA ASP A 352 -19.15 -15.68 -21.53
C ASP A 352 -19.88 -15.12 -22.76
N SER A 353 -19.22 -14.29 -23.57
CA SER A 353 -19.58 -14.06 -24.98
C SER A 353 -18.41 -13.51 -25.81
N ARG A 354 -18.29 -14.00 -27.05
CA ARG A 354 -17.18 -13.81 -28.02
C ARG A 354 -17.25 -12.49 -28.84
N ILE A 355 -16.04 -12.09 -29.26
CA ILE A 355 -15.46 -11.03 -30.14
C ILE A 355 -16.28 -10.48 -31.35
N GLU A 356 -16.30 -9.14 -31.59
CA GLU A 356 -15.69 -8.36 -32.74
C GLU A 356 -16.15 -6.87 -32.93
N ALA A 357 -15.14 -6.01 -33.21
CA ALA A 357 -15.09 -4.66 -33.86
C ALA A 357 -15.59 -3.34 -33.17
N TYR A 358 -14.92 -2.22 -33.49
CA TYR A 358 -14.65 -0.98 -32.71
C TYR A 358 -15.78 0.08 -32.56
N ASP A 359 -15.57 1.03 -31.62
CA ASP A 359 -16.49 1.99 -30.96
C ASP A 359 -17.47 1.35 -29.96
N ALA A 360 -17.82 0.08 -30.18
CA ALA A 360 -18.34 -0.85 -29.19
C ALA A 360 -17.30 -1.24 -28.11
N PHE A 361 -16.01 -1.03 -28.38
CA PHE A 361 -14.91 -1.52 -27.54
C PHE A 361 -14.97 -0.98 -26.11
N PHE A 362 -15.36 0.29 -25.91
CA PHE A 362 -15.54 0.86 -24.57
C PHE A 362 -16.59 0.08 -23.77
N TYR A 363 -17.78 -0.13 -24.34
CA TYR A 363 -18.87 -0.83 -23.65
C TYR A 363 -18.61 -2.34 -23.52
N VAL A 364 -17.93 -2.96 -24.48
CA VAL A 364 -17.52 -4.37 -24.41
C VAL A 364 -16.44 -4.57 -23.34
N GLN A 365 -15.40 -3.75 -23.32
CA GLN A 365 -14.37 -3.77 -22.28
C GLN A 365 -14.99 -3.46 -20.91
N PHE A 366 -15.91 -2.51 -20.86
CA PHE A 366 -16.68 -2.18 -19.67
C PHE A 366 -17.57 -3.34 -19.21
N ASP A 367 -18.17 -4.15 -20.08
CA ASP A 367 -19.01 -5.28 -19.64
C ASP A 367 -18.17 -6.53 -19.28
N HIS A 368 -17.01 -6.71 -19.94
CA HIS A 368 -16.08 -7.83 -19.80
C HIS A 368 -14.74 -7.42 -19.17
N THR A 369 -14.80 -6.70 -18.05
CA THR A 369 -13.61 -6.28 -17.28
C THR A 369 -12.99 -7.43 -16.49
N GLY A 370 -11.74 -7.25 -16.03
CA GLY A 370 -11.05 -8.19 -15.13
C GLY A 370 -11.78 -8.43 -13.80
N VAL A 371 -11.29 -9.41 -13.03
CA VAL A 371 -11.94 -9.94 -11.81
C VAL A 371 -12.32 -8.85 -10.81
N HIS A 372 -11.44 -7.87 -10.56
CA HIS A 372 -11.67 -6.78 -9.60
C HIS A 372 -12.90 -5.94 -9.96
N ASP A 373 -12.99 -5.51 -11.22
CA ASP A 373 -14.07 -4.66 -11.72
C ASP A 373 -15.42 -5.39 -11.76
N SER A 374 -15.39 -6.70 -12.01
CA SER A 374 -16.61 -7.51 -11.99
C SER A 374 -17.24 -7.56 -10.59
N ALA A 375 -16.46 -7.76 -9.54
CA ALA A 375 -17.02 -7.78 -8.18
C ALA A 375 -17.42 -6.39 -7.69
N LYS A 376 -16.66 -5.36 -8.04
CA LYS A 376 -17.00 -3.96 -7.78
C LYS A 376 -18.38 -3.58 -8.32
N LYS A 377 -18.70 -4.01 -9.55
CA LYS A 377 -20.04 -3.86 -10.16
C LYS A 377 -21.12 -4.64 -9.40
N ARG A 378 -20.80 -5.83 -8.90
CA ARG A 378 -21.72 -6.62 -8.07
C ARG A 378 -21.98 -5.98 -6.72
N LEU A 379 -20.96 -5.39 -6.09
CA LEU A 379 -21.10 -4.62 -4.85
C LEU A 379 -21.99 -3.40 -5.09
N GLU A 380 -21.77 -2.64 -6.17
CA GLU A 380 -22.65 -1.53 -6.53
C GLU A 380 -24.11 -1.97 -6.72
N LEU A 381 -24.35 -3.11 -7.39
CA LEU A 381 -25.69 -3.67 -7.54
C LEU A 381 -26.33 -4.04 -6.18
N VAL A 382 -25.58 -4.64 -5.26
CA VAL A 382 -26.06 -4.95 -3.91
C VAL A 382 -26.43 -3.68 -3.16
N GLN A 383 -25.62 -2.62 -3.29
CA GLN A 383 -25.89 -1.33 -2.65
C GLN A 383 -27.14 -0.65 -3.24
N LEU A 384 -27.32 -0.70 -4.57
CA LEU A 384 -28.55 -0.22 -5.22
C LEU A 384 -29.79 -0.92 -4.67
N LEU A 385 -29.79 -2.25 -4.64
CA LEU A 385 -30.93 -3.03 -4.17
C LEU A 385 -31.17 -2.84 -2.67
N THR A 386 -30.11 -2.66 -1.87
CA THR A 386 -30.21 -2.29 -0.45
C THR A 386 -30.86 -0.92 -0.27
N ALA A 387 -30.52 0.06 -1.11
CA ALA A 387 -31.11 1.41 -1.07
C ALA A 387 -32.58 1.43 -1.51
N ILE A 388 -32.96 0.58 -2.47
CA ILE A 388 -34.36 0.40 -2.88
C ILE A 388 -35.16 -0.26 -1.75
N GLY A 389 -34.57 -1.25 -1.07
CA GLY A 389 -35.25 -2.06 -0.06
C GLY A 389 -36.22 -3.04 -0.72
N ASP A 390 -37.52 -2.81 -0.58
CA ASP A 390 -38.54 -3.63 -1.23
C ASP A 390 -38.67 -3.25 -2.71
N VAL A 391 -37.99 -4.00 -3.58
CA VAL A 391 -38.02 -3.81 -5.03
C VAL A 391 -39.43 -4.01 -5.61
N SER A 392 -40.31 -4.77 -4.94
CA SER A 392 -41.68 -4.99 -5.42
C SER A 392 -42.53 -3.71 -5.34
N ALA A 393 -42.12 -2.73 -4.54
CA ALA A 393 -42.73 -1.41 -4.48
C ALA A 393 -42.35 -0.49 -5.66
N VAL A 394 -41.41 -0.90 -6.52
CA VAL A 394 -40.96 -0.13 -7.69
C VAL A 394 -41.63 -0.68 -8.95
N ALA A 395 -42.56 0.08 -9.54
CA ALA A 395 -43.22 -0.36 -10.78
C ALA A 395 -42.44 0.05 -12.04
N THR A 396 -41.81 1.23 -12.03
CA THR A 396 -41.17 1.82 -13.22
C THR A 396 -39.83 2.47 -12.85
N SER A 397 -38.78 2.19 -13.60
CA SER A 397 -37.46 2.81 -13.37
C SER A 397 -36.85 3.42 -14.63
N LEU A 398 -36.02 4.44 -14.44
CA LEU A 398 -35.16 5.03 -15.47
C LEU A 398 -33.71 4.98 -15.01
N ASP A 399 -32.82 4.46 -15.85
CA ASP A 399 -31.37 4.50 -15.62
C ASP A 399 -30.71 5.51 -16.57
N VAL A 400 -29.93 6.44 -16.01
CA VAL A 400 -29.31 7.56 -16.72
C VAL A 400 -27.82 7.28 -16.88
N GLY A 401 -27.31 7.31 -18.12
CA GLY A 401 -26.00 6.76 -18.46
C GLY A 401 -26.00 5.23 -18.45
N SER A 402 -27.07 4.64 -18.99
CA SER A 402 -27.36 3.22 -18.77
C SER A 402 -26.43 2.27 -19.54
N GLY A 403 -25.70 2.76 -20.53
CA GLY A 403 -24.77 1.98 -21.34
C GLY A 403 -25.40 0.68 -21.88
N THR A 404 -25.00 -0.46 -21.32
CA THR A 404 -25.47 -1.81 -21.68
C THR A 404 -26.79 -2.23 -20.99
N LEU A 405 -27.53 -1.29 -20.38
CA LEU A 405 -28.75 -1.55 -19.59
C LEU A 405 -28.56 -2.52 -18.42
N ARG A 406 -27.35 -2.58 -17.83
CA ARG A 406 -27.02 -3.50 -16.74
C ARG A 406 -28.06 -3.48 -15.62
N TYR A 407 -28.41 -2.30 -15.12
CA TYR A 407 -29.37 -2.15 -14.01
C TYR A 407 -30.82 -2.36 -14.44
N PRO A 408 -31.31 -1.79 -15.56
CA PRO A 408 -32.63 -2.11 -16.09
C PRO A 408 -32.88 -3.62 -16.31
N GLN A 409 -31.87 -4.35 -16.80
CA GLN A 409 -31.97 -5.80 -17.01
C GLN A 409 -32.16 -6.58 -15.70
N VAL A 410 -31.44 -6.19 -14.63
CA VAL A 410 -31.58 -6.81 -13.32
C VAL A 410 -32.94 -6.47 -12.70
N LEU A 411 -33.32 -5.19 -12.68
CA LEU A 411 -34.60 -4.73 -12.11
C LEU A 411 -35.81 -5.37 -12.81
N HIS A 412 -35.72 -5.61 -14.12
CA HIS A 412 -36.78 -6.31 -14.83
C HIS A 412 -36.98 -7.76 -14.38
N ARG A 413 -35.94 -8.44 -13.89
CA ARG A 413 -36.10 -9.78 -13.27
C ARG A 413 -36.88 -9.74 -11.95
N PHE A 414 -37.02 -8.56 -11.36
CA PHE A 414 -37.90 -8.29 -10.21
C PHE A 414 -39.29 -7.77 -10.61
N GLY A 415 -39.62 -7.76 -11.91
CA GLY A 415 -40.91 -7.30 -12.41
C GLY A 415 -40.99 -5.79 -12.67
N VAL A 416 -39.89 -5.04 -12.46
CA VAL A 416 -39.86 -3.60 -12.72
C VAL A 416 -39.88 -3.34 -14.23
N ARG A 417 -40.68 -2.35 -14.65
CA ARG A 417 -40.66 -1.86 -16.03
C ARG A 417 -39.57 -0.79 -16.17
N SER A 418 -38.37 -1.24 -16.51
CA SER A 418 -37.17 -0.41 -16.54
C SER A 418 -36.83 0.10 -17.94
N TYR A 419 -36.37 1.35 -17.99
CA TYR A 419 -35.90 2.07 -19.17
C TYR A 419 -34.49 2.59 -18.93
N GLY A 420 -33.75 2.86 -20.01
CA GLY A 420 -32.42 3.47 -19.93
C GLY A 420 -32.24 4.60 -20.94
N ILE A 421 -31.45 5.61 -20.58
CA ILE A 421 -30.95 6.62 -21.50
C ILE A 421 -29.43 6.73 -21.44
N ASP A 422 -28.81 7.03 -22.56
CA ASP A 422 -27.38 7.32 -22.68
C ASP A 422 -27.17 8.32 -23.85
N LEU A 423 -26.02 9.01 -23.89
CA LEU A 423 -25.68 9.93 -24.99
C LEU A 423 -25.31 9.18 -26.28
N SER A 424 -24.99 7.89 -26.19
CA SER A 424 -24.64 7.03 -27.32
C SER A 424 -25.44 5.73 -27.29
N ASP A 425 -25.91 5.27 -28.45
CA ASP A 425 -26.53 3.94 -28.58
C ASP A 425 -25.53 2.81 -28.85
N ALA A 426 -24.22 3.10 -28.88
CA ALA A 426 -23.18 2.11 -29.17
C ALA A 426 -23.22 0.91 -28.21
N GLY A 427 -23.45 1.14 -26.90
CA GLY A 427 -23.55 0.06 -25.91
C GLY A 427 -24.74 -0.88 -26.13
N ILE A 428 -25.88 -0.33 -26.58
CA ILE A 428 -27.08 -1.12 -26.90
C ILE A 428 -26.89 -1.94 -28.15
N ARG A 429 -26.40 -1.30 -29.22
CA ARG A 429 -26.23 -1.94 -30.53
C ARG A 429 -25.24 -3.09 -30.47
N ALA A 430 -24.23 -2.99 -29.59
CA ALA A 430 -23.16 -3.97 -29.48
C ALA A 430 -23.42 -5.09 -28.47
N CYS A 431 -24.01 -4.79 -27.31
CA CYS A 431 -23.98 -5.68 -26.15
C CYS A 431 -25.37 -6.12 -25.65
N VAL A 432 -26.46 -5.64 -26.22
CA VAL A 432 -27.81 -5.83 -25.67
C VAL A 432 -28.74 -6.52 -26.66
N ASP A 433 -29.50 -7.50 -26.16
CA ASP A 433 -30.56 -8.20 -26.91
C ASP A 433 -31.61 -7.22 -27.47
N GLN A 434 -31.99 -7.40 -28.74
CA GLN A 434 -32.96 -6.57 -29.48
C GLN A 434 -34.28 -6.35 -28.73
N ARG A 435 -34.69 -7.27 -27.86
CA ARG A 435 -35.90 -7.09 -27.03
C ARG A 435 -35.83 -5.87 -26.10
N TRP A 436 -34.64 -5.38 -25.81
CA TRP A 436 -34.39 -4.22 -24.97
C TRP A 436 -34.23 -2.92 -25.73
N ALA A 437 -34.04 -2.96 -27.06
CA ALA A 437 -33.87 -1.76 -27.87
C ALA A 437 -35.05 -0.78 -27.70
N GLY A 438 -36.28 -1.31 -27.58
CA GLY A 438 -37.48 -0.51 -27.31
C GLY A 438 -37.60 0.05 -25.89
N ARG A 439 -36.66 -0.24 -24.99
CA ARG A 439 -36.59 0.29 -23.63
C ARG A 439 -35.40 1.22 -23.41
N PHE A 440 -34.68 1.55 -24.48
CA PHE A 440 -33.57 2.49 -24.47
C PHE A 440 -33.86 3.70 -25.36
N ALA A 441 -33.33 4.87 -24.99
CA ALA A 441 -33.31 6.03 -25.87
C ALA A 441 -31.97 6.78 -25.78
N VAL A 442 -31.51 7.30 -26.92
CA VAL A 442 -30.39 8.25 -26.93
C VAL A 442 -30.90 9.60 -26.45
N ALA A 443 -30.46 10.03 -25.27
CA ALA A 443 -30.91 11.27 -24.66
C ALA A 443 -29.91 11.81 -23.63
N ASP A 444 -29.92 13.13 -23.46
CA ASP A 444 -29.13 13.82 -22.44
C ASP A 444 -29.85 13.75 -21.08
N GLY A 445 -29.16 13.23 -20.07
CA GLY A 445 -29.67 13.16 -18.69
C GLY A 445 -29.93 14.54 -18.05
N THR A 446 -29.43 15.62 -18.65
CA THR A 446 -29.69 17.00 -18.22
C THR A 446 -30.92 17.63 -18.89
N ALA A 447 -31.56 16.91 -19.81
CA ALA A 447 -32.81 17.30 -20.47
C ALA A 447 -33.57 16.01 -20.91
N MET A 448 -34.23 15.36 -19.96
CA MET A 448 -34.78 14.03 -20.14
C MET A 448 -36.12 14.06 -20.91
N PRO A 449 -36.30 13.23 -21.96
CA PRO A 449 -37.48 13.25 -22.83
C PRO A 449 -38.70 12.51 -22.22
N PHE A 450 -38.91 12.66 -20.92
CA PHE A 450 -40.00 12.04 -20.18
C PHE A 450 -40.88 13.09 -19.51
N ARG A 451 -42.16 12.79 -19.38
CA ARG A 451 -43.10 13.63 -18.63
C ARG A 451 -42.79 13.61 -17.12
N ASP A 452 -43.26 14.62 -16.42
CA ASP A 452 -43.16 14.72 -14.97
C ASP A 452 -43.83 13.49 -14.30
N GLY A 453 -43.26 13.00 -13.20
CA GLY A 453 -43.86 11.90 -12.43
C GLY A 453 -43.98 10.58 -13.19
N SER A 454 -43.05 10.30 -14.11
CA SER A 454 -43.05 9.07 -14.90
C SER A 454 -42.57 7.85 -14.12
N PHE A 455 -41.57 8.01 -13.26
CA PHE A 455 -40.80 6.90 -12.68
C PHE A 455 -40.91 6.82 -11.16
N ASP A 456 -40.86 5.61 -10.63
CA ASP A 456 -40.78 5.35 -9.18
C ASP A 456 -39.32 5.37 -8.70
N LEU A 457 -38.38 5.07 -9.61
CA LEU A 457 -36.94 5.00 -9.37
C LEU A 457 -36.17 5.65 -10.53
N VAL A 458 -35.22 6.53 -10.23
CA VAL A 458 -34.22 7.03 -11.18
C VAL A 458 -32.85 6.61 -10.66
N THR A 459 -32.06 5.94 -11.51
CA THR A 459 -30.69 5.52 -11.20
C THR A 459 -29.69 6.25 -12.09
N CYS A 460 -28.49 6.51 -11.56
CA CYS A 460 -27.34 7.03 -12.30
C CYS A 460 -26.08 6.35 -11.78
N MET A 461 -25.70 5.26 -12.44
CA MET A 461 -24.81 4.26 -11.87
C MET A 461 -23.40 4.32 -12.48
N MET A 462 -22.47 3.53 -11.94
CA MET A 462 -21.09 3.37 -12.43
C MET A 462 -20.29 4.68 -12.55
N GLY A 463 -20.55 5.64 -11.67
CA GLY A 463 -19.83 6.92 -11.66
C GLY A 463 -20.23 7.88 -12.79
N THR A 464 -21.33 7.64 -13.50
CA THR A 464 -21.78 8.52 -14.61
C THR A 464 -21.87 9.99 -14.22
N VAL A 465 -22.33 10.28 -13.00
CA VAL A 465 -22.44 11.65 -12.48
C VAL A 465 -21.09 12.39 -12.44
N ASN A 466 -19.96 11.68 -12.34
CA ASN A 466 -18.62 12.27 -12.31
C ASN A 466 -18.18 12.85 -13.67
N HIS A 467 -18.88 12.52 -14.75
CA HIS A 467 -18.64 13.09 -16.08
C HIS A 467 -19.27 14.49 -16.24
N LEU A 468 -20.24 14.82 -15.37
CA LEU A 468 -20.98 16.07 -15.42
C LEU A 468 -20.25 17.20 -14.68
N SER A 469 -20.18 18.38 -15.31
CA SER A 469 -19.81 19.61 -14.61
C SER A 469 -20.83 19.97 -13.53
N ALA A 470 -20.49 20.87 -12.59
CA ALA A 470 -21.40 21.30 -11.54
C ALA A 470 -22.76 21.82 -12.09
N ALA A 471 -22.72 22.66 -13.13
CA ALA A 471 -23.94 23.16 -13.77
C ALA A 471 -24.75 22.07 -14.49
N GLN A 472 -24.09 21.02 -15.00
CA GLN A 472 -24.78 19.87 -15.56
C GLN A 472 -25.37 18.97 -14.48
N ARG A 473 -24.70 18.78 -13.34
CA ARG A 473 -25.23 18.03 -12.21
C ARG A 473 -26.50 18.68 -11.65
N GLU A 474 -26.51 20.00 -11.51
CA GLU A 474 -27.71 20.75 -11.10
C GLU A 474 -28.90 20.44 -12.02
N ARG A 475 -28.71 20.53 -13.34
CA ARG A 475 -29.75 20.18 -14.33
C ARG A 475 -30.17 18.73 -14.28
N PHE A 476 -29.21 17.80 -14.17
CA PHE A 476 -29.47 16.37 -14.03
C PHE A 476 -30.31 16.06 -12.78
N LEU A 477 -29.99 16.69 -11.64
CA LEU A 477 -30.73 16.53 -10.40
C LEU A 477 -32.15 17.10 -10.53
N ALA A 478 -32.30 18.28 -11.15
CA ALA A 478 -33.62 18.88 -11.40
C ALA A 478 -34.49 17.99 -12.32
N GLU A 479 -33.93 17.45 -13.40
CA GLU A 479 -34.63 16.54 -14.29
C GLU A 479 -34.97 15.20 -13.62
N SER A 480 -34.07 14.68 -12.79
CA SER A 480 -34.33 13.48 -11.98
C SER A 480 -35.49 13.74 -11.01
N PHE A 481 -35.50 14.89 -10.33
CA PHE A 481 -36.59 15.28 -9.43
C PHE A 481 -37.91 15.41 -10.19
N ARG A 482 -37.90 16.08 -11.35
CA ARG A 482 -39.10 16.30 -12.19
C ARG A 482 -39.72 14.97 -12.66
N THR A 483 -38.88 14.05 -13.13
CA THR A 483 -39.32 12.78 -13.73
C THR A 483 -39.71 11.71 -12.71
N LEU A 484 -39.22 11.80 -11.47
CA LEU A 484 -39.67 10.94 -10.37
C LEU A 484 -41.11 11.25 -9.96
N ARG A 485 -41.90 10.28 -9.52
CA ARG A 485 -43.18 10.53 -8.83
C ARG A 485 -42.94 11.13 -7.44
N PRO A 486 -43.90 11.82 -6.83
CA PRO A 486 -43.82 12.16 -5.40
C PRO A 486 -43.52 10.91 -4.56
N GLY A 487 -42.51 10.96 -3.69
CA GLY A 487 -42.01 9.82 -2.92
C GLY A 487 -41.09 8.86 -3.69
N GLY A 488 -40.85 9.12 -4.98
CA GLY A 488 -39.92 8.35 -5.81
C GLY A 488 -38.48 8.45 -5.33
N LEU A 489 -37.66 7.45 -5.69
CA LEU A 489 -36.28 7.31 -5.22
C LEU A 489 -35.28 7.69 -6.31
N LEU A 490 -34.33 8.56 -5.99
CA LEU A 490 -33.10 8.76 -6.75
C LEU A 490 -31.98 7.92 -6.12
N VAL A 491 -31.23 7.19 -6.94
CA VAL A 491 -30.00 6.50 -6.54
C VAL A 491 -28.87 6.84 -7.50
N VAL A 492 -27.76 7.37 -6.97
CA VAL A 492 -26.59 7.76 -7.77
C VAL A 492 -25.35 7.12 -7.16
N SER A 493 -24.53 6.44 -7.96
CA SER A 493 -23.20 6.02 -7.52
C SER A 493 -22.14 6.98 -8.06
N ALA A 494 -21.17 7.37 -7.23
CA ALA A 494 -20.07 8.24 -7.63
C ALA A 494 -18.74 7.70 -7.08
N TRP A 495 -17.65 8.00 -7.79
CA TRP A 495 -16.30 7.75 -7.29
C TRP A 495 -15.98 8.72 -6.14
N ASP A 496 -15.39 8.21 -5.05
CA ASP A 496 -15.01 9.03 -3.89
C ASP A 496 -13.56 9.52 -4.02
N PRO A 497 -13.32 10.83 -4.24
CA PRO A 497 -11.96 11.35 -4.30
C PRO A 497 -11.23 11.24 -2.95
N ALA A 498 -11.95 11.13 -1.83
CA ALA A 498 -11.35 10.99 -0.50
C ALA A 498 -10.82 9.57 -0.23
N CYS A 499 -11.10 8.60 -1.10
CA CYS A 499 -10.56 7.26 -0.95
C CYS A 499 -9.16 7.17 -1.55
N ARG A 500 -8.20 6.64 -0.77
CA ARG A 500 -6.81 6.41 -1.23
C ARG A 500 -6.69 5.28 -2.26
N PHE A 501 -7.71 4.45 -2.41
CA PHE A 501 -7.73 3.31 -3.33
C PHE A 501 -8.54 3.71 -4.60
N GLN A 502 -7.95 4.48 -5.51
CA GLN A 502 -8.68 5.01 -6.68
C GLN A 502 -8.56 4.14 -7.93
N THR A 503 -8.90 2.86 -7.81
CA THR A 503 -8.68 1.84 -8.87
C THR A 503 -9.96 1.48 -9.63
N PHE A 504 -11.11 2.10 -9.33
CA PHE A 504 -12.39 1.94 -10.06
C PHE A 504 -12.41 2.48 -11.49
N MET A 505 -11.36 3.20 -11.88
CA MET A 505 -11.25 3.83 -13.20
C MET A 505 -10.42 2.97 -14.17
N SER A 506 -10.16 1.71 -13.83
CA SER A 506 -9.24 0.77 -14.48
C SER A 506 -9.35 0.64 -16.00
N PHE A 507 -10.51 0.96 -16.59
CA PHE A 507 -10.78 0.90 -18.03
C PHE A 507 -10.48 2.21 -18.78
N TYR A 508 -10.29 3.32 -18.07
CA TYR A 508 -9.86 4.59 -18.65
C TYR A 508 -8.33 4.62 -18.85
N SER A 509 -7.87 5.32 -19.89
CA SER A 509 -6.45 5.65 -20.00
C SER A 509 -6.02 6.55 -18.83
N PRO A 510 -4.73 6.56 -18.44
CA PRO A 510 -4.26 7.44 -17.37
C PRO A 510 -4.56 8.93 -17.60
N ALA A 511 -4.57 9.38 -18.86
CA ALA A 511 -4.91 10.76 -19.22
C ALA A 511 -6.40 11.06 -18.97
N GLU A 512 -7.30 10.15 -19.34
CA GLU A 512 -8.73 10.25 -19.05
C GLU A 512 -8.98 10.17 -17.54
N MET A 513 -8.27 9.29 -16.82
CA MET A 513 -8.33 9.23 -15.36
C MET A 513 -7.95 10.56 -14.71
N ALA A 514 -6.86 11.19 -15.17
CA ALA A 514 -6.41 12.47 -14.66
C ALA A 514 -7.46 13.57 -14.90
N GLN A 515 -8.04 13.63 -16.11
CA GLN A 515 -9.11 14.58 -16.41
C GLN A 515 -10.37 14.34 -15.58
N LEU A 516 -10.81 13.09 -15.44
CA LEU A 516 -11.97 12.73 -14.61
C LEU A 516 -11.73 13.04 -13.13
N ARG A 517 -10.51 12.84 -12.62
CA ARG A 517 -10.13 13.19 -11.24
C ARG A 517 -10.39 14.66 -10.92
N THR A 518 -10.22 15.56 -11.88
CA THR A 518 -10.52 17.01 -11.69
C THR A 518 -12.00 17.31 -11.52
N ARG A 519 -12.89 16.38 -11.88
CA ARG A 519 -14.35 16.55 -11.85
C ARG A 519 -15.01 15.78 -10.70
N LEU A 520 -14.25 14.99 -9.95
CA LEU A 520 -14.78 14.24 -8.82
C LEU A 520 -15.31 15.22 -7.78
N THR A 521 -16.45 14.85 -7.22
CA THR A 521 -17.13 15.63 -6.21
C THR A 521 -17.20 14.78 -4.97
N GLU A 522 -16.75 15.33 -3.84
CA GLU A 522 -16.83 14.67 -2.55
C GLU A 522 -18.29 14.39 -2.15
N ARG A 523 -18.47 13.47 -1.20
CA ARG A 523 -19.79 13.04 -0.70
C ARG A 523 -20.66 14.20 -0.23
N GLU A 524 -20.08 15.09 0.57
CA GLU A 524 -20.84 16.16 1.24
C GLU A 524 -21.29 17.26 0.26
N PRO A 525 -20.43 17.77 -0.65
CA PRO A 525 -20.89 18.68 -1.71
C PRO A 525 -21.98 18.06 -2.60
N LEU A 526 -21.83 16.81 -3.04
CA LEU A 526 -22.86 16.18 -3.88
C LEU A 526 -24.18 15.97 -3.13
N ARG A 527 -24.12 15.66 -1.83
CA ARG A 527 -25.29 15.61 -0.94
C ARG A 527 -26.00 16.97 -0.86
N ALA A 528 -25.24 18.05 -0.71
CA ALA A 528 -25.77 19.41 -0.66
C ALA A 528 -26.38 19.84 -2.00
N GLU A 529 -25.74 19.53 -3.13
CA GLU A 529 -26.29 19.77 -4.47
C GLU A 529 -27.63 19.04 -4.66
N CYS A 530 -27.72 17.78 -4.22
CA CYS A 530 -28.96 17.00 -4.29
C CYS A 530 -30.08 17.60 -3.41
N ALA A 531 -29.76 17.99 -2.18
CA ALA A 531 -30.74 18.66 -1.30
C ALA A 531 -31.21 20.00 -1.87
N ALA A 532 -30.30 20.79 -2.48
CA ALA A 532 -30.63 22.06 -3.12
C ALA A 532 -31.57 21.89 -4.33
N ALA A 533 -31.52 20.75 -5.01
CA ALA A 533 -32.44 20.39 -6.08
C ALA A 533 -33.85 19.98 -5.60
N GLY A 534 -34.10 20.01 -4.29
CA GLY A 534 -35.41 19.76 -3.67
C GLY A 534 -35.61 18.36 -3.11
N PHE A 535 -34.61 17.48 -3.19
CA PHE A 535 -34.72 16.14 -2.64
C PHE A 535 -34.68 16.12 -1.10
N GLY A 536 -35.53 15.28 -0.51
CA GLY A 536 -35.53 14.93 0.91
C GLY A 536 -34.74 13.64 1.19
N ASP A 537 -34.52 13.36 2.49
CA ASP A 537 -33.87 12.14 2.98
C ASP A 537 -32.55 11.78 2.28
N VAL A 538 -31.75 12.80 1.93
CA VAL A 538 -30.50 12.60 1.19
C VAL A 538 -29.46 11.90 2.07
N ARG A 539 -29.09 10.67 1.69
CA ARG A 539 -28.10 9.83 2.37
C ARG A 539 -26.96 9.49 1.42
N THR A 540 -25.76 9.38 1.98
CA THR A 540 -24.60 8.84 1.27
C THR A 540 -24.09 7.60 2.01
N THR A 541 -23.67 6.59 1.27
CA THR A 541 -23.17 5.31 1.82
C THR A 541 -21.91 4.92 1.07
N PRO A 542 -20.73 4.97 1.69
CA PRO A 542 -19.50 4.49 1.06
C PRO A 542 -19.56 2.97 0.86
N PHE A 543 -18.92 2.47 -0.18
CA PHE A 543 -18.71 1.04 -0.40
C PHE A 543 -17.41 0.79 -1.15
N CYS A 544 -16.95 -0.46 -1.12
CA CYS A 544 -15.56 -0.81 -1.42
C CYS A 544 -14.60 -0.01 -0.52
N THR A 545 -14.74 -0.10 0.79
CA THR A 545 -13.90 0.57 1.81
C THR A 545 -12.53 -0.10 2.01
N PHE A 546 -12.14 -0.95 1.05
CA PHE A 546 -10.99 -1.84 1.07
C PHE A 546 -10.26 -1.82 -0.28
N PRO A 547 -8.98 -2.23 -0.34
CA PRO A 547 -8.19 -2.27 -1.57
C PRO A 547 -8.62 -3.40 -2.52
N ASP A 548 -8.26 -3.26 -3.81
CA ASP A 548 -8.70 -4.17 -4.89
C ASP A 548 -8.31 -5.62 -4.73
N TRP A 549 -7.14 -5.89 -4.18
CA TRP A 549 -6.70 -7.27 -3.99
C TRP A 549 -7.55 -8.03 -2.96
N LEU A 550 -8.35 -7.35 -2.14
CA LEU A 550 -9.32 -8.01 -1.25
C LEU A 550 -10.55 -8.53 -2.02
N VAL A 551 -10.81 -7.95 -3.20
CA VAL A 551 -11.89 -8.35 -4.10
C VAL A 551 -11.61 -9.71 -4.73
N THR A 552 -10.34 -9.97 -5.07
CA THR A 552 -9.87 -11.28 -5.51
C THR A 552 -9.78 -12.21 -4.30
N GLY A 553 -10.74 -13.11 -4.15
CA GLY A 553 -10.59 -14.26 -3.25
C GLY A 553 -9.36 -15.08 -3.65
N ALA A 554 -8.85 -15.92 -2.74
CA ALA A 554 -7.62 -16.71 -2.90
C ALA A 554 -7.62 -17.75 -4.06
N GLY A 555 -8.55 -17.68 -5.01
CA GLY A 555 -8.58 -18.51 -6.20
C GLY A 555 -8.76 -17.67 -7.46
N ALA A 556 -8.11 -18.08 -8.55
CA ALA A 556 -8.21 -17.48 -9.89
C ALA A 556 -9.63 -17.55 -10.52
N ALA A 557 -10.66 -17.93 -9.75
CA ALA A 557 -12.03 -18.16 -10.20
C ALA A 557 -13.00 -17.13 -9.58
N GLY A 558 -12.70 -15.83 -9.70
CA GLY A 558 -13.66 -14.75 -9.44
C GLY A 558 -14.19 -14.62 -8.00
N THR A 559 -15.01 -13.59 -7.78
CA THR A 559 -15.71 -13.35 -6.51
C THR A 559 -17.04 -14.10 -6.50
N ASN A 560 -17.09 -15.27 -5.85
CA ASN A 560 -18.34 -16.03 -5.66
C ASN A 560 -19.29 -15.33 -4.66
N ALA A 561 -20.56 -15.76 -4.55
CA ALA A 561 -21.54 -15.14 -3.64
C ALA A 561 -21.08 -15.09 -2.18
N ASP A 562 -20.45 -16.15 -1.68
CA ASP A 562 -20.02 -16.18 -0.27
C ASP A 562 -18.93 -15.13 -0.01
N HIS A 563 -18.00 -14.96 -0.96
CA HIS A 563 -16.99 -13.90 -0.87
C HIS A 563 -17.62 -12.51 -1.02
N LEU A 564 -18.55 -12.35 -1.96
CA LEU A 564 -19.28 -11.09 -2.14
C LEU A 564 -20.07 -10.70 -0.88
N ALA A 565 -20.76 -11.66 -0.24
CA ALA A 565 -21.50 -11.44 1.00
C ALA A 565 -20.57 -10.98 2.14
N ARG A 566 -19.36 -11.55 2.23
CA ARG A 566 -18.34 -11.11 3.21
C ARG A 566 -17.85 -9.69 2.93
N LEU A 567 -17.66 -9.32 1.66
CA LEU A 567 -17.25 -7.97 1.29
C LEU A 567 -18.33 -6.93 1.64
N VAL A 568 -19.61 -7.28 1.46
CA VAL A 568 -20.75 -6.45 1.87
C VAL A 568 -20.79 -6.27 3.38
N ASP A 569 -20.65 -7.36 4.14
CA ASP A 569 -20.59 -7.30 5.61
C ASP A 569 -19.39 -6.47 6.07
N LEU A 570 -18.23 -6.58 5.39
CA LEU A 570 -17.04 -5.79 5.68
C LEU A 570 -17.26 -4.29 5.46
N ASP A 571 -17.88 -3.90 4.35
CA ASP A 571 -18.20 -2.48 4.08
C ASP A 571 -19.12 -1.90 5.15
N ARG A 572 -20.18 -2.65 5.50
CA ARG A 572 -21.12 -2.29 6.55
C ARG A 572 -20.41 -2.14 7.89
N ASP A 573 -19.62 -3.13 8.30
CA ASP A 573 -18.96 -3.13 9.60
C ASP A 573 -17.95 -1.99 9.72
N ARG A 574 -17.22 -1.69 8.64
CA ARG A 574 -16.27 -0.57 8.58
C ARG A 574 -16.97 0.78 8.67
N THR A 575 -18.09 0.94 7.96
CA THR A 575 -18.87 2.18 7.97
C THR A 575 -19.61 2.39 9.29
N ALA A 576 -20.05 1.31 9.94
CA ALA A 576 -20.65 1.36 11.26
C ALA A 576 -19.63 1.71 12.36
N HIS A 577 -18.39 1.22 12.24
CA HIS A 577 -17.32 1.50 13.19
C HIS A 577 -16.74 2.91 13.03
N ASP A 578 -16.56 3.35 11.78
CA ASP A 578 -16.05 4.67 11.43
C ASP A 578 -16.92 5.30 10.32
N PRO A 579 -17.88 6.18 10.68
CA PRO A 579 -18.73 6.86 9.71
C PRO A 579 -17.96 7.78 8.76
N THR A 580 -16.71 8.14 9.09
CA THR A 580 -15.87 9.00 8.24
C THR A 580 -15.16 8.23 7.14
N VAL A 581 -15.14 6.88 7.21
CA VAL A 581 -14.48 6.02 6.24
C VAL A 581 -14.92 6.36 4.81
N SER A 582 -13.96 6.49 3.90
CA SER A 582 -14.19 6.63 2.47
C SER A 582 -14.14 5.27 1.79
N GLY A 583 -15.13 5.02 0.95
CA GLY A 583 -15.15 3.89 0.03
C GLY A 583 -14.55 4.31 -1.30
N GLN A 584 -14.02 3.41 -2.12
CA GLN A 584 -13.58 3.80 -3.47
C GLN A 584 -14.72 4.43 -4.29
N MET A 585 -15.96 4.04 -3.97
CA MET A 585 -17.18 4.67 -4.44
C MET A 585 -18.12 4.94 -3.26
N PHE A 586 -19.13 5.75 -3.51
CA PHE A 586 -20.25 5.93 -2.60
C PHE A 586 -21.57 5.97 -3.37
N LEU A 587 -22.62 5.54 -2.70
CA LEU A 587 -23.99 5.62 -3.18
C LEU A 587 -24.68 6.80 -2.51
N LEU A 588 -25.27 7.71 -3.29
CA LEU A 588 -26.21 8.71 -2.84
C LEU A 588 -27.63 8.20 -3.09
N SER A 589 -28.49 8.25 -2.09
CA SER A 589 -29.92 7.94 -2.21
C SER A 589 -30.77 9.09 -1.68
N ALA A 590 -31.83 9.47 -2.38
CA ALA A 590 -32.67 10.60 -1.99
C ALA A 590 -34.13 10.43 -2.46
N ARG A 591 -35.10 11.05 -1.76
CA ARG A 591 -36.53 10.95 -2.07
C ARG A 591 -37.06 12.26 -2.66
N ARG A 592 -37.91 12.15 -3.69
CA ARG A 592 -38.65 13.30 -4.24
C ARG A 592 -39.76 13.74 -3.29
#